data_AF-A0A5A7QJE6-F1
#
_entry.id   AF-A0A5A7QJE6-F1
#
_cell.length_a   1.000
_cell.length_b   1.000
_cell.length_c   1.000
_cell.angle_alpha   90.00
_cell.angle_beta   90.00
_cell.angle_gamma   90.00
#
_symmetry.space_group_name_H-M   'P 1'
#
loop_
_entity.id
_entity.type
_entity.pdbx_description
1 polymer ?
#
loop_
_entity_poly.entity_id
_entity_poly.type
_entity_poly.pdbx_seq_one_letter_code
_entity_poly.pdbx_strand_id
1 'polypeptide(L)'
;MFYGTVTWDPWLIVAQIACLQCLYYLSLGLFLSILVGPRVAKMSLVYFFDFATITASSLTGWFVIASIVLSSIAGAVFLVYIVERAKKCLDFSATLYIIHLLICLAYGGWPSSITWWVVNITSLVLMALLGEYLCMRRELREIPIARYRSVNADV
;
A
#
# COMPACT_ATOMS: atom_id res chain seq x y z
N MET A 1 -9.03 6.05 35.36
CA MET A 1 -10.09 6.24 34.34
C MET A 1 -9.76 7.49 33.57
N PHE A 2 -9.05 7.41 32.45
CA PHE A 2 -9.00 8.48 31.45
C PHE A 2 -8.55 7.81 30.16
N TYR A 3 -9.51 7.53 29.29
CA TYR A 3 -9.27 7.34 27.86
C TYR A 3 -8.54 8.61 27.44
N GLY A 4 -7.20 8.57 27.43
CA GLY A 4 -6.39 9.69 27.01
C GLY A 4 -6.90 10.06 25.63
N THR A 5 -7.44 11.26 25.52
CA THR A 5 -7.70 11.92 24.25
C THR A 5 -6.56 11.55 23.32
N VAL A 6 -6.84 10.85 22.22
CA VAL A 6 -5.85 10.73 21.14
C VAL A 6 -5.52 12.16 20.77
N THR A 7 -4.44 12.69 21.33
CA THR A 7 -3.96 14.04 21.04
C THR A 7 -3.63 13.98 19.57
N TRP A 8 -4.37 14.76 18.78
CA TRP A 8 -4.15 14.81 17.35
C TRP A 8 -2.73 15.31 17.14
N ASP A 9 -1.82 14.39 16.85
CA ASP A 9 -0.42 14.67 16.55
C ASP A 9 -0.24 14.62 15.03
N PRO A 10 -0.38 15.77 14.33
CA PRO A 10 -0.29 15.82 12.88
C PRO A 10 1.07 15.35 12.37
N TRP A 11 2.11 15.58 13.16
CA TRP A 11 3.46 15.14 12.85
C TRP A 11 3.55 13.61 12.72
N LEU A 12 2.83 12.87 13.58
CA LEU A 12 2.80 11.41 13.52
C LEU A 12 2.14 10.92 12.23
N ILE A 13 1.03 11.54 11.83
CA ILE A 13 0.32 11.19 10.58
C ILE A 13 1.22 11.46 9.37
N VAL A 14 1.89 12.61 9.34
CA VAL A 14 2.83 12.95 8.25
C VAL A 14 3.99 11.95 8.22
N ALA A 15 4.56 11.58 9.38
CA ALA A 15 5.61 10.58 9.47
C ALA A 15 5.13 9.19 8.99
N GLN A 16 3.90 8.79 9.32
CA GLN A 16 3.30 7.54 8.84
C GLN A 16 3.13 7.54 7.31
N ILE A 17 2.62 8.65 6.73
CA ILE A 17 2.50 8.81 5.27
C ILE A 17 3.88 8.71 4.63
N ALA A 18 4.86 9.46 5.13
CA ALA A 18 6.22 9.47 4.59
C ALA A 18 6.88 8.09 4.68
N CYS A 19 6.73 7.39 5.81
CA CYS A 19 7.24 6.04 5.99
C CYS A 19 6.60 5.06 5.00
N LEU A 20 5.28 5.10 4.84
CA LEU A 20 4.56 4.23 3.91
C LEU A 20 5.00 4.48 2.46
N GLN A 21 5.19 5.74 2.07
CA GLN A 21 5.70 6.12 0.75
C GLN A 21 7.09 5.51 0.50
N CYS A 22 8.02 5.70 1.43
CA CYS A 22 9.37 5.15 1.31
C CYS A 22 9.35 3.62 1.19
N LEU A 23 8.60 2.93 2.04
CA LEU A 23 8.50 1.46 2.01
C LEU A 23 7.85 0.95 0.72
N TYR A 24 6.85 1.65 0.20
CA TYR A 24 6.22 1.30 -1.07
C TYR A 24 7.18 1.45 -2.25
N TYR A 25 7.91 2.57 -2.36
CA TYR A 25 8.86 2.74 -3.45
C TYR A 25 10.07 1.80 -3.35
N LEU A 26 10.50 1.46 -2.14
CA LEU A 26 11.52 0.43 -1.92
C LEU A 26 11.03 -0.96 -2.35
N SER A 27 9.80 -1.34 -2.01
CA SER A 27 9.24 -2.63 -2.42
C SER A 27 9.02 -2.69 -3.93
N LEU A 28 8.50 -1.62 -4.53
CA LEU A 28 8.35 -1.50 -5.97
C LEU A 28 9.70 -1.59 -6.68
N GLY A 29 10.71 -0.88 -6.20
CA GLY A 29 12.05 -0.95 -6.78
C GLY A 29 12.69 -2.33 -6.65
N LEU A 30 12.48 -3.01 -5.53
CA LEU A 30 12.93 -4.38 -5.34
C LEU A 30 12.25 -5.34 -6.33
N PHE A 31 10.91 -5.30 -6.43
CA PHE A 31 10.18 -6.17 -7.35
C PHE A 31 10.51 -5.87 -8.81
N LEU A 32 10.64 -4.59 -9.19
CA LEU A 32 11.13 -4.21 -10.52
C LEU A 32 12.55 -4.72 -10.75
N SER A 33 13.46 -4.61 -9.78
CA SER A 33 14.83 -5.12 -9.90
C SER A 33 14.87 -6.64 -10.12
N ILE A 34 14.01 -7.39 -9.45
CA ILE A 34 13.96 -8.85 -9.54
C ILE A 34 13.26 -9.30 -10.84
N LEU A 35 12.15 -8.66 -11.19
CA LEU A 35 11.32 -9.07 -12.33
C LEU A 35 11.76 -8.39 -13.62
N VAL A 36 11.93 -7.08 -13.65
CA VAL A 36 12.28 -6.36 -14.88
C VAL A 36 13.80 -6.35 -15.11
N GLY A 37 14.60 -6.27 -14.05
CA GLY A 37 16.07 -6.16 -14.11
C GLY A 37 16.78 -7.19 -15.01
N PRO A 38 16.48 -8.50 -14.90
CA PRO A 38 17.09 -9.52 -15.75
C PRO A 38 16.71 -9.41 -17.24
N ARG A 39 15.69 -8.62 -17.58
CA ARG A 39 15.09 -8.54 -18.92
C ARG A 39 15.52 -7.29 -19.69
N VAL A 40 16.13 -6.32 -19.01
CA VAL A 40 16.46 -5.01 -19.59
C VAL A 40 17.92 -4.67 -19.35
N ALA A 41 18.60 -4.12 -20.36
CA ALA A 41 20.03 -3.84 -20.27
C ALA A 41 20.37 -2.72 -19.27
N LYS A 42 19.42 -1.81 -18.99
CA LYS A 42 19.58 -0.71 -18.05
C LYS A 42 18.28 -0.47 -17.29
N MET A 43 18.35 -0.51 -15.97
CA MET A 43 17.24 -0.10 -15.11
C MET A 43 17.19 1.42 -15.01
N SER A 44 16.04 1.98 -15.33
CA SER A 44 15.80 3.43 -15.34
C SER A 44 14.49 3.76 -14.62
N LEU A 45 14.35 5.01 -14.20
CA LEU A 45 13.14 5.57 -13.56
C LEU A 45 11.90 5.51 -14.47
N VAL A 46 12.11 5.29 -15.76
CA VAL A 46 11.04 5.06 -16.75
C VAL A 46 10.11 3.92 -16.30
N TYR A 47 10.63 2.83 -15.73
CA TYR A 47 9.79 1.72 -15.24
C TYR A 47 8.99 2.02 -13.97
N PHE A 48 9.33 3.12 -13.27
CA PHE A 48 8.63 3.55 -12.07
C PHE A 48 7.50 4.54 -12.38
N PHE A 49 7.79 5.52 -13.25
CA PHE A 49 6.94 6.71 -13.40
C PHE A 49 6.43 6.95 -14.81
N ASP A 50 6.97 6.29 -15.83
CA ASP A 50 6.47 6.44 -17.20
C ASP A 50 5.27 5.51 -17.44
N PHE A 51 4.13 6.13 -17.78
CA PHE A 51 2.90 5.42 -18.08
C PHE A 51 3.02 4.53 -19.33
N ALA A 52 3.96 4.83 -20.24
CA ALA A 52 4.17 4.04 -21.46
C ALA A 52 4.71 2.63 -21.18
N THR A 53 5.35 2.42 -20.02
CA THR A 53 5.87 1.09 -19.63
C THR A 53 4.79 0.13 -19.17
N ILE A 54 3.64 0.66 -18.73
CA ILE A 54 2.50 -0.12 -18.26
C ILE A 54 1.63 -0.46 -19.47
N THR A 55 2.05 -1.50 -20.19
CA THR A 55 1.35 -2.03 -21.36
C THR A 55 1.08 -3.53 -21.22
N ALA A 56 -0.11 -3.96 -21.63
CA ALA A 56 -0.49 -5.38 -21.65
C ALA A 56 0.01 -6.13 -22.90
N SER A 57 0.59 -5.42 -23.88
CA SER A 57 1.04 -6.01 -25.15
C SER A 57 2.46 -6.58 -25.11
N SER A 58 3.25 -6.25 -24.08
CA SER A 58 4.64 -6.69 -23.98
C SER A 58 4.88 -7.51 -22.71
N LEU A 59 5.72 -8.54 -22.80
CA LEU A 59 6.09 -9.35 -21.63
C LEU A 59 6.74 -8.51 -20.53
N THR A 60 7.58 -7.53 -20.90
CA THR A 60 8.18 -6.60 -19.93
C THR A 60 7.12 -5.79 -19.20
N GLY A 61 6.10 -5.29 -19.91
CA GLY A 61 4.98 -4.58 -19.30
C GLY A 61 4.18 -5.45 -18.33
N TRP A 62 3.98 -6.74 -18.62
CA TRP A 62 3.40 -7.69 -17.67
C TRP A 62 4.22 -7.83 -16.38
N PHE A 63 5.55 -7.85 -16.45
CA PHE A 63 6.40 -7.87 -15.25
C PHE A 63 6.36 -6.55 -14.46
N VAL A 64 6.21 -5.41 -15.13
CA VAL A 64 5.96 -4.11 -14.47
C VAL A 64 4.62 -4.16 -13.73
N ILE A 65 3.55 -4.60 -14.39
CA ILE A 65 2.21 -4.75 -13.77
C ILE A 65 2.28 -5.71 -12.57
N ALA A 66 2.93 -6.86 -12.72
CA ALA A 66 3.11 -7.81 -11.63
C ALA A 66 3.87 -7.19 -10.45
N SER A 67 4.90 -6.37 -10.72
CA SER A 67 5.65 -5.65 -9.68
C SER A 67 4.76 -4.67 -8.92
N ILE A 68 3.90 -3.91 -9.61
CA ILE A 68 2.96 -2.96 -8.98
C ILE A 68 1.95 -3.71 -8.11
N VAL A 69 1.39 -4.82 -8.60
CA VAL A 69 0.44 -5.64 -7.83
C VAL A 69 1.12 -6.25 -6.60
N LEU A 70 2.32 -6.82 -6.73
CA LEU A 70 3.07 -7.35 -5.58
C LEU A 70 3.41 -6.26 -4.57
N SER A 71 3.76 -5.06 -5.04
CA SER A 71 4.01 -3.89 -4.19
C SER A 71 2.76 -3.46 -3.43
N SER A 72 1.58 -3.58 -4.04
CA SER A 72 0.31 -3.27 -3.36
C SER A 72 -0.03 -4.28 -2.26
N ILE A 73 0.32 -5.56 -2.44
CA ILE A 73 0.18 -6.59 -1.42
C ILE A 73 1.17 -6.34 -0.27
N ALA A 74 2.42 -6.02 -0.59
CA ALA A 74 3.42 -5.63 0.41
C ALA A 74 2.99 -4.35 1.17
N GLY A 75 2.45 -3.36 0.44
CA GLY A 75 1.90 -2.13 1.00
C GLY A 75 0.75 -2.38 1.98
N ALA A 76 -0.14 -3.33 1.68
CA ALA A 76 -1.19 -3.75 2.60
C ALA A 76 -0.62 -4.32 3.91
N VAL A 77 0.47 -5.09 3.83
CA VAL A 77 1.17 -5.58 5.02
C VAL A 77 1.77 -4.42 5.82
N PHE A 78 2.44 -3.47 5.16
CA PHE A 78 3.01 -2.29 5.83
C PHE A 78 1.93 -1.42 6.51
N LEU A 79 0.77 -1.22 5.88
CA LEU A 79 -0.36 -0.51 6.47
C LEU A 79 -0.78 -1.12 7.81
N VAL A 80 -0.77 -2.44 7.92
CA VAL A 80 -1.19 -3.15 9.14
C VAL A 80 -0.20 -2.93 10.30
N TYR A 81 1.08 -2.71 10.00
CA TYR A 81 2.09 -2.39 11.02
C TYR A 81 2.17 -0.90 11.36
N ILE A 82 1.82 -0.01 10.43
CA ILE A 82 1.95 1.45 10.63
C ILE A 82 0.67 2.06 11.21
N VAL A 83 -0.48 1.70 10.64
CA VAL A 83 -1.76 2.39 10.90
C VAL A 83 -2.55 1.69 11.99
N GLU A 84 -2.40 0.36 12.13
CA GLU A 84 -3.07 -0.56 13.08
C GLU A 84 -4.62 -0.56 13.04
N ARG A 85 -5.25 0.50 12.51
CA ARG A 85 -6.69 0.76 12.54
C ARG A 85 -7.29 0.66 11.14
N ALA A 86 -8.26 -0.25 10.97
CA ALA A 86 -8.86 -0.54 9.67
C ALA A 86 -9.51 0.69 8.99
N LYS A 87 -10.21 1.54 9.75
CA LYS A 87 -10.94 2.70 9.20
C LYS A 87 -10.06 3.76 8.51
N LYS A 88 -8.73 3.68 8.65
CA LYS A 88 -7.77 4.62 8.07
C LYS A 88 -7.03 4.06 6.85
N CYS A 89 -7.11 2.75 6.61
CA CYS A 89 -6.35 2.10 5.54
C CYS A 89 -6.69 2.66 4.15
N LEU A 90 -7.96 2.98 3.87
CA LEU A 90 -8.38 3.59 2.61
C LEU A 90 -7.75 4.98 2.42
N ASP A 91 -7.79 5.85 3.44
CA ASP A 91 -7.22 7.20 3.39
C ASP A 91 -5.70 7.16 3.07
N PHE A 92 -4.95 6.30 3.77
CA PHE A 92 -3.51 6.12 3.53
C PHE A 92 -3.22 5.51 2.16
N SER A 93 -4.07 4.59 1.70
CA SER A 93 -3.91 4.01 0.36
C SER A 93 -4.19 5.01 -0.75
N ALA A 94 -5.27 5.78 -0.62
CA ALA A 94 -5.64 6.81 -1.57
C ALA A 94 -4.56 7.90 -1.65
N THR A 95 -4.09 8.40 -0.51
CA THR A 95 -2.99 9.40 -0.48
C THR A 95 -1.73 8.88 -1.16
N LEU A 96 -1.41 7.59 -1.00
CA LEU A 96 -0.27 6.97 -1.68
C LEU A 96 -0.38 7.06 -3.20
N TYR A 97 -1.48 6.57 -3.76
CA TYR A 97 -1.69 6.54 -5.21
C TYR A 97 -1.94 7.93 -5.81
N ILE A 98 -2.50 8.87 -5.04
CA ILE A 98 -2.61 10.28 -5.46
C ILE A 98 -1.22 10.89 -5.62
N ILE A 99 -0.32 10.70 -4.64
CA ILE A 99 1.05 11.18 -4.75
C ILE A 99 1.77 10.51 -5.93
N HIS A 100 1.57 9.20 -6.13
CA HIS A 100 2.11 8.49 -7.28
C HIS A 100 1.63 9.09 -8.61
N LEU A 101 0.32 9.38 -8.73
CA LEU A 101 -0.25 10.06 -9.90
C LEU A 101 0.41 11.43 -10.14
N LEU A 102 0.60 12.23 -9.09
CA LEU A 102 1.27 13.54 -9.21
C LEU A 102 2.72 13.42 -9.69
N ILE A 103 3.45 12.41 -9.22
CA ILE A 103 4.83 12.16 -9.66
C ILE A 103 4.85 11.70 -11.12
N CYS A 104 3.95 10.79 -11.52
CA CYS A 104 3.81 10.37 -12.91
C CYS A 104 3.43 11.54 -13.83
N LEU A 105 2.54 12.43 -13.36
CA LEU A 105 2.18 13.66 -14.06
C LEU A 105 3.39 14.59 -14.26
N ALA A 106 4.23 14.73 -13.24
CA ALA A 106 5.45 15.54 -13.31
C ALA A 106 6.53 14.92 -14.21
N TYR A 107 6.62 13.59 -14.26
CA TYR A 107 7.66 12.87 -15.00
C TYR A 107 7.32 12.71 -16.50
N GLY A 108 6.12 12.22 -16.81
CA GLY A 108 5.70 11.86 -18.17
C GLY A 108 4.55 12.68 -18.73
N GLY A 109 3.92 13.54 -17.90
CA GLY A 109 2.69 14.23 -18.27
C GLY A 109 1.44 13.38 -17.99
N TRP A 110 0.31 13.75 -18.62
CA TRP A 110 -0.98 13.13 -18.31
C TRP A 110 -1.03 11.66 -18.74
N PRO A 111 -1.36 10.71 -17.84
CA PRO A 111 -1.46 9.29 -18.20
C PRO A 111 -2.70 9.06 -19.08
N SER A 112 -2.48 8.99 -20.39
CA SER A 112 -3.52 8.73 -21.39
C SER A 112 -3.85 7.24 -21.56
N SER A 113 -3.03 6.35 -20.99
CA SER A 113 -3.21 4.90 -21.07
C SER A 113 -4.31 4.40 -20.13
N ILE A 114 -5.37 3.78 -20.66
CA ILE A 114 -6.41 3.13 -19.86
C ILE A 114 -5.83 2.00 -18.99
N THR A 115 -4.85 1.25 -19.51
CA THR A 115 -4.18 0.17 -18.76
C THR A 115 -3.51 0.71 -17.50
N TRP A 116 -2.91 1.89 -17.57
CA TRP A 116 -2.30 2.54 -16.41
C TRP A 116 -3.34 2.80 -15.30
N TRP A 117 -4.50 3.35 -15.68
CA TRP A 117 -5.60 3.62 -14.73
C TRP A 117 -6.14 2.34 -14.12
N VAL A 118 -6.41 1.32 -14.94
CA VAL A 118 -6.94 0.03 -14.46
C VAL A 118 -5.96 -0.60 -13.47
N VAL A 119 -4.67 -0.65 -13.79
CA VAL A 119 -3.66 -1.25 -12.91
C VAL A 119 -3.56 -0.49 -11.59
N ASN A 120 -3.40 0.83 -11.62
CA ASN A 120 -3.24 1.62 -10.40
C ASN A 120 -4.50 1.65 -9.53
N ILE A 121 -5.69 1.77 -10.12
CA ILE A 121 -6.95 1.70 -9.38
C ILE A 121 -7.12 0.31 -8.76
N THR A 122 -6.84 -0.76 -9.52
CA THR A 122 -6.93 -2.13 -9.00
C THR A 122 -5.95 -2.34 -7.86
N SER A 123 -4.71 -1.86 -7.98
CA SER A 123 -3.70 -1.96 -6.93
C SER A 123 -4.03 -1.10 -5.71
N LEU A 124 -4.67 0.06 -5.88
CA LEU A 124 -5.22 0.86 -4.78
C LEU A 124 -6.30 0.09 -4.02
N VAL A 125 -7.30 -0.43 -4.75
CA VAL A 125 -8.40 -1.20 -4.17
C VAL A 125 -7.87 -2.44 -3.46
N LEU A 126 -6.93 -3.15 -4.08
CA LEU A 126 -6.29 -4.32 -3.49
C LEU A 126 -5.57 -3.98 -2.19
N MET A 127 -4.76 -2.91 -2.19
CA MET A 127 -4.04 -2.47 -0.99
C MET A 127 -4.99 -2.04 0.14
N ALA A 128 -6.04 -1.29 -0.21
CA ALA A 128 -7.04 -0.81 0.74
C ALA A 128 -7.83 -1.97 1.36
N LEU A 129 -8.44 -2.83 0.54
CA LEU A 129 -9.26 -3.95 1.03
C LEU A 129 -8.44 -4.98 1.81
N LEU A 130 -7.24 -5.32 1.32
CA LEU A 130 -6.36 -6.26 2.02
C LEU A 130 -5.85 -5.66 3.33
N GLY A 131 -5.49 -4.37 3.34
CA GLY A 131 -5.07 -3.66 4.54
C GLY A 131 -6.20 -3.58 5.57
N GLU A 132 -7.42 -3.21 5.15
CA GLU A 132 -8.60 -3.18 6.01
C GLU A 132 -8.89 -4.56 6.62
N TYR A 133 -8.90 -5.60 5.79
CA TYR A 133 -9.15 -6.97 6.22
C TYR A 133 -8.12 -7.46 7.24
N LEU A 134 -6.83 -7.21 7.00
CA LEU A 134 -5.76 -7.62 7.89
C LEU A 134 -5.78 -6.81 9.21
N CYS A 135 -6.03 -5.50 9.16
CA CYS A 135 -6.20 -4.67 10.35
C CYS A 135 -7.40 -5.12 11.18
N MET A 136 -8.55 -5.38 10.55
CA MET A 136 -9.75 -5.88 11.22
C MET A 136 -9.48 -7.23 11.91
N ARG A 137 -8.75 -8.13 11.25
CA ARG A 137 -8.34 -9.41 11.86
C ARG A 137 -7.39 -9.25 13.04
N ARG A 138 -6.55 -8.21 13.06
CA ARG A 138 -5.70 -7.90 14.23
C ARG A 138 -6.52 -7.34 15.38
N GLU A 139 -7.37 -6.35 15.10
CA GLU A 139 -8.25 -5.73 16.10
C GLU A 139 -9.18 -6.76 16.78
N LEU A 140 -9.70 -7.74 16.04
CA LEU A 140 -10.55 -8.81 16.59
C LEU A 140 -9.79 -9.82 17.47
N ARG A 141 -8.46 -9.96 17.34
CA ARG A 141 -7.68 -10.93 18.13
C ARG A 141 -7.33 -10.49 19.54
N GLU A 142 -7.44 -9.20 19.83
CA GLU A 142 -7.03 -8.62 21.12
C GLU A 142 -8.11 -8.71 22.21
N ILE A 143 -9.24 -9.39 21.96
CA ILE A 143 -10.28 -9.64 22.96
C ILE A 143 -10.11 -11.06 23.56
N PRO A 144 -9.40 -11.25 24.69
CA PRO A 144 -9.38 -12.53 25.38
C PRO A 144 -10.71 -12.77 26.10
N ILE A 145 -11.53 -13.65 25.54
CA ILE A 145 -12.80 -14.13 26.13
C ILE A 145 -12.56 -14.95 27.43
N ALA A 146 -11.30 -15.31 27.73
CA ALA A 146 -10.93 -16.07 28.92
C ALA A 146 -11.29 -15.41 30.26
N ARG A 147 -11.47 -14.08 30.30
CA ARG A 147 -11.73 -13.34 31.56
C ARG A 147 -13.17 -13.44 32.06
N TYR A 148 -14.13 -13.90 31.25
CA TYR A 148 -15.52 -14.06 31.70
C TYR A 148 -15.82 -15.42 32.34
N ARG A 149 -14.96 -16.44 32.16
CA ARG A 149 -15.20 -17.77 32.71
C ARG A 149 -14.74 -17.92 34.17
N SER A 150 -13.80 -17.11 34.65
CA SER A 150 -13.36 -17.18 36.05
C SER A 150 -14.33 -16.49 37.02
N VAL A 151 -15.15 -15.53 36.57
CA VAL A 151 -16.10 -14.83 37.45
C VAL A 151 -17.35 -15.67 37.75
N ASN A 152 -17.74 -16.58 36.85
CA ASN A 152 -18.91 -17.45 37.04
C ASN A 152 -18.58 -18.82 37.63
N ALA A 153 -17.30 -19.14 37.86
CA ALA A 153 -16.89 -20.38 38.52
C ALA A 153 -16.75 -20.23 40.05
N ASP A 154 -16.83 -18.99 40.55
CA ASP A 154 -16.67 -18.64 41.96
C ASP A 154 -17.99 -18.16 42.62
N VAL A 155 -19.16 -18.44 42.02
CA VAL A 155 -20.51 -18.17 42.58
C VAL A 155 -21.31 -19.45 42.69
#